data_AF-A0A3R6D0X9-F1
#
_entry.id   AF-A0A3R6D0X9-F1
#
_cell.length_a   1.000
_cell.length_b   1.000
_cell.length_c   1.000
_cell.angle_alpha   90.00
_cell.angle_beta   90.00
_cell.angle_gamma   90.00
#
_symmetry.space_group_name_H-M   'P 1'
#
loop_
_entity.id
_entity.type
_entity.pdbx_description
1 polymer ?
#
loop_
_entity_poly.entity_id
_entity_poly.type
_entity_poly.pdbx_seq_one_letter_code
_entity_poly.pdbx_strand_id
1 'polypeptide(L)'
;MGEKKINFWKIIKGIKRQSIRMQQRLIVYWCVVILTLFLVTVLLLSILGVLPGMDFKVREMLSAQQKNTLSTMAEQTDIMMARSISLSEDITKELNQCLTANGKTFSNLNDNPQLIMDLEAALYPSLKSALDVKYCSGVFVVLDATVNTKTEYADTSRMGIYLRLSDLKAVNTSKQHVVFFRGNADIARAEQVQLHNRWNLEFDTSALSGYEQIMQFDGNRLVESCLWTDRLELSDTWEDVQLLYVPVLDSTGKVRGLCGMEMSNLYFRLSYPMVEGSCGNIVTVLAPVDKKGNIYLDKAMFGDTKETYLSPSGTMTVKKGKYYNTYSTAFGNYIGRHELLGLKSCNGMPLAVLTLISEANYEKLTADNRRDWIIGTLLFLILLLVVSVGMSHRFVKPILRSLKALQEDTLTDENLSGISEVDALVDFMQKKRNTEKLENGGIPPNIEEMLKAFALRVETLTPSERMVLQYYVDGYTIQEIASLLYISIGTARKHNTNMNRKLGITVREELMLYIELFRKCNQLDKLTYSRTE
;
A
#
# COMPACT_ATOMS: atom_id res chain seq x y z
N MET A 1 61.16 13.50 -7.34
CA MET A 1 60.85 13.72 -8.77
C MET A 1 59.37 14.04 -8.85
N GLY A 2 59.01 15.20 -9.43
CA GLY A 2 57.86 16.04 -9.06
C GLY A 2 56.44 15.47 -9.24
N GLU A 3 55.56 15.82 -8.30
CA GLU A 3 54.11 15.62 -8.34
C GLU A 3 53.48 16.35 -9.54
N LYS A 4 52.83 15.61 -10.44
CA LYS A 4 51.96 16.17 -11.48
C LYS A 4 50.61 16.55 -10.88
N LYS A 5 50.46 17.81 -10.45
CA LYS A 5 49.13 18.41 -10.22
C LYS A 5 48.36 18.42 -11.54
N ILE A 6 47.37 17.54 -11.68
CA ILE A 6 46.40 17.57 -12.77
C ILE A 6 45.62 18.88 -12.63
N ASN A 7 45.89 19.79 -13.56
CA ASN A 7 45.32 21.13 -13.55
C ASN A 7 43.88 21.04 -14.08
N PHE A 8 42.95 20.65 -13.20
CA PHE A 8 41.52 20.47 -13.49
C PHE A 8 40.91 21.66 -14.23
N TRP A 9 41.42 22.87 -13.97
CA TRP A 9 41.02 24.11 -14.65
C TRP A 9 41.33 24.12 -16.16
N LYS A 10 42.42 23.48 -16.61
CA LYS A 10 42.74 23.32 -18.05
C LYS A 10 41.82 22.30 -18.72
N ILE A 11 41.44 21.24 -18.03
CA ILE A 11 40.50 20.22 -18.55
C ILE A 11 39.10 20.80 -18.68
N ILE A 12 38.64 21.58 -17.68
CA ILE A 12 37.36 22.31 -17.72
C ILE A 12 37.34 23.37 -18.84
N LYS A 13 38.47 24.06 -19.10
CA LYS A 13 38.61 24.98 -20.25
C LYS A 13 38.58 24.26 -21.60
N GLY A 14 39.09 23.04 -21.70
CA GLY A 14 39.06 22.22 -22.93
C GLY A 14 37.65 21.77 -23.33
N ILE A 15 36.81 21.44 -22.35
CA ILE A 15 35.41 21.02 -22.58
C ILE A 15 34.54 22.19 -23.11
N LYS A 16 34.91 23.46 -22.84
CA LYS A 16 34.19 24.63 -23.36
C LYS A 16 34.24 24.78 -24.90
N ARG A 17 35.14 24.09 -25.60
CA ARG A 17 35.33 24.22 -27.06
C ARG A 17 34.80 23.06 -27.90
N GLN A 18 34.27 21.99 -27.30
CA GLN A 18 33.61 20.94 -28.06
C GLN A 18 32.13 21.29 -28.26
N SER A 19 31.77 21.59 -29.52
CA SER A 19 30.38 21.71 -29.95
C SER A 19 29.71 20.35 -29.86
N ILE A 20 28.88 20.15 -28.84
CA ILE A 20 28.09 18.94 -28.65
C ILE A 20 26.85 19.04 -29.55
N ARG A 21 26.54 17.95 -30.28
CA ARG A 21 25.38 17.85 -31.18
C ARG A 21 24.06 18.16 -30.45
N MET A 22 23.18 18.91 -31.10
CA MET A 22 21.84 19.30 -30.64
C MET A 22 21.02 18.10 -30.14
N GLN A 23 21.13 16.96 -30.82
CA GLN A 23 20.40 15.72 -30.50
C GLN A 23 20.67 15.22 -29.07
N GLN A 24 21.91 15.21 -28.61
CA GLN A 24 22.26 14.72 -27.27
C GLN A 24 21.69 15.61 -26.17
N ARG A 25 21.62 16.93 -26.41
CA ARG A 25 21.07 17.89 -25.45
C ARG A 25 19.54 17.82 -25.40
N LEU A 26 18.89 17.60 -26.54
CA LEU A 26 17.44 17.42 -26.62
C LEU A 26 16.99 16.14 -25.90
N ILE A 27 17.74 15.04 -26.05
CA ILE A 27 17.50 13.79 -25.31
C ILE A 27 17.52 14.03 -23.80
N VAL A 28 18.55 14.72 -23.30
CA VAL A 28 18.67 15.01 -21.87
C VAL A 28 17.50 15.89 -21.37
N TYR A 29 17.08 16.89 -22.16
CA TYR A 29 15.91 17.70 -21.82
C TYR A 29 14.64 16.85 -21.72
N TRP A 30 14.37 15.97 -22.69
CA TRP A 30 13.24 15.04 -22.64
C TRP A 30 13.32 14.08 -21.45
N CYS A 31 14.51 13.57 -21.12
CA CYS A 31 14.72 12.76 -19.93
C CYS A 31 14.34 13.51 -18.65
N VAL A 32 14.76 14.78 -18.50
CA VAL A 32 14.40 15.61 -17.34
C VAL A 32 12.89 15.84 -17.27
N VAL A 33 12.22 16.14 -18.39
CA VAL A 33 10.77 16.36 -18.43
C VAL A 33 10.00 15.09 -18.04
N ILE A 34 10.34 13.95 -18.66
CA ILE A 34 9.69 12.66 -18.38
C ILE A 34 9.91 12.26 -16.92
N LEU A 35 11.14 12.39 -16.42
CA LEU A 35 11.48 12.06 -15.04
C LEU A 35 10.74 12.95 -14.04
N THR A 36 10.60 14.25 -14.34
CA THR A 36 9.83 15.19 -13.51
C THR A 36 8.36 14.79 -13.44
N LEU A 37 7.74 14.48 -14.59
CA LEU A 37 6.35 14.03 -14.64
C LEU A 37 6.14 12.72 -13.87
N PHE A 38 7.08 11.78 -14.00
CA PHE A 38 7.07 10.53 -13.25
C PHE A 38 7.14 10.79 -11.73
N LEU A 39 8.08 11.61 -11.27
CA LEU A 39 8.25 11.90 -9.84
C LEU A 39 7.09 12.67 -9.23
N VAL A 40 6.49 13.61 -9.97
CA VAL A 40 5.27 14.29 -9.54
C VAL A 40 4.13 13.29 -9.36
N THR A 41 4.02 12.32 -10.26
CA THR A 41 3.03 11.23 -10.15
C THR A 41 3.30 10.35 -8.93
N VAL A 42 4.56 9.94 -8.71
CA VAL A 42 4.97 9.17 -7.52
C VAL A 42 4.72 9.96 -6.22
N LEU A 43 4.99 11.26 -6.21
CA LEU A 43 4.73 12.14 -5.08
C LEU A 43 3.24 12.21 -4.77
N LEU A 44 2.39 12.38 -5.79
CA LEU A 44 0.93 12.38 -5.62
C LEU A 44 0.44 11.05 -5.05
N LEU A 45 0.87 9.92 -5.62
CA LEU A 45 0.50 8.59 -5.12
C LEU A 45 0.95 8.36 -3.67
N SER A 46 2.15 8.83 -3.32
CA SER A 46 2.67 8.75 -1.95
C SER A 46 1.83 9.58 -0.97
N ILE A 47 1.42 10.80 -1.35
CA ILE A 47 0.56 11.66 -0.52
C ILE A 47 -0.84 11.03 -0.33
N LEU A 48 -1.39 10.45 -1.39
CA LEU A 48 -2.67 9.73 -1.37
C LEU A 48 -2.61 8.41 -0.58
N GLY A 49 -1.44 7.98 -0.11
CA GLY A 49 -1.26 6.72 0.63
C GLY A 49 -1.36 5.47 -0.25
N VAL A 50 -1.41 5.64 -1.57
CA VAL A 50 -1.49 4.55 -2.54
C VAL A 50 -0.06 4.18 -2.95
N LEU A 51 0.74 3.68 -2.01
CA LEU A 51 2.01 3.05 -2.34
C LEU A 51 1.71 1.65 -2.90
N PRO A 52 1.96 1.39 -4.19
CA PRO A 52 1.62 0.10 -4.80
C PRO A 52 2.40 -1.02 -4.12
N GLY A 53 1.70 -2.08 -3.68
CA GLY A 53 2.31 -3.34 -3.23
C GLY A 53 2.36 -3.60 -1.73
N MET A 54 2.09 -2.60 -0.87
CA MET A 54 2.08 -2.85 0.59
C MET A 54 0.95 -3.79 1.01
N ASP A 55 -0.26 -3.64 0.47
CA ASP A 55 -1.38 -4.55 0.76
C ASP A 55 -1.10 -5.99 0.31
N PHE A 56 -0.34 -6.16 -0.77
CA PHE A 56 0.08 -7.48 -1.24
C PHE A 56 1.09 -8.12 -0.28
N LYS A 57 2.07 -7.35 0.20
CA LYS A 57 3.04 -7.81 1.20
C LYS A 57 2.35 -8.19 2.52
N VAL A 58 1.41 -7.36 2.98
CA VAL A 58 0.57 -7.65 4.16
C VAL A 58 -0.21 -8.95 3.94
N ARG A 59 -0.84 -9.11 2.77
CA ARG A 59 -1.55 -10.35 2.42
C ARG A 59 -0.62 -11.55 2.54
N GLU A 60 0.55 -11.52 1.91
CA GLU A 60 1.48 -12.64 1.86
C GLU A 60 1.96 -13.02 3.27
N MET A 61 2.36 -12.03 4.06
CA MET A 61 2.78 -12.19 5.45
C MET A 61 1.67 -12.77 6.33
N LEU A 62 0.45 -12.19 6.28
CA LEU A 62 -0.70 -12.71 7.04
C LEU A 62 -1.08 -14.12 6.59
N SER A 63 -1.00 -14.43 5.30
CA SER A 63 -1.34 -15.76 4.78
C SER A 63 -0.32 -16.81 5.23
N ALA A 64 0.96 -16.48 5.19
CA ALA A 64 2.03 -17.37 5.65
C ALA A 64 1.90 -17.63 7.16
N GLN A 65 1.71 -16.57 7.96
CA GLN A 65 1.54 -16.70 9.40
C GLN A 65 0.28 -17.48 9.75
N GLN A 66 -0.87 -17.13 9.16
CA GLN A 66 -2.14 -17.84 9.39
C GLN A 66 -2.02 -19.33 9.08
N LYS A 67 -1.39 -19.70 7.95
CA LYS A 67 -1.21 -21.10 7.55
C LYS A 67 -0.34 -21.86 8.57
N ASN A 68 0.77 -21.26 9.00
CA ASN A 68 1.66 -21.88 9.99
C ASN A 68 0.95 -22.04 11.33
N THR A 69 0.33 -20.98 11.85
CA THR A 69 -0.40 -21.00 13.12
C THR A 69 -1.55 -22.01 13.10
N LEU A 70 -2.34 -22.04 12.03
CA LEU A 70 -3.45 -22.99 11.91
C LEU A 70 -2.95 -24.43 11.89
N SER A 71 -1.87 -24.72 11.15
CA SER A 71 -1.27 -26.06 11.11
C SER A 71 -0.78 -26.50 12.48
N THR A 72 -0.05 -25.64 13.20
CA THR A 72 0.46 -25.96 14.55
C THR A 72 -0.69 -26.13 15.54
N MET A 73 -1.72 -25.28 15.49
CA MET A 73 -2.86 -25.37 16.39
C MET A 73 -3.70 -26.61 16.12
N ALA A 74 -3.95 -26.95 14.85
CA ALA A 74 -4.64 -28.18 14.48
C ALA A 74 -3.89 -29.42 15.00
N GLU A 75 -2.58 -29.50 14.77
CA GLU A 75 -1.73 -30.59 15.28
C GLU A 75 -1.81 -30.70 16.80
N GLN A 76 -1.68 -29.57 17.51
CA GLN A 76 -1.77 -29.57 18.97
C GLN A 76 -3.14 -30.03 19.46
N THR A 77 -4.23 -29.53 18.88
CA THR A 77 -5.60 -29.89 19.30
C THR A 77 -5.92 -31.36 18.99
N ASP A 78 -5.43 -31.89 17.88
CA ASP A 78 -5.60 -33.30 17.52
C ASP A 78 -4.86 -34.21 18.50
N ILE A 79 -3.63 -33.84 18.90
CA ILE A 79 -2.86 -34.58 19.90
C ILE A 79 -3.54 -34.52 21.27
N MET A 80 -4.01 -33.34 21.71
CA MET A 80 -4.74 -33.19 22.97
C MET A 80 -6.01 -34.04 22.99
N MET A 81 -6.75 -34.07 21.89
CA MET A 81 -7.96 -34.88 21.74
C MET A 81 -7.65 -36.37 21.82
N ALA A 82 -6.67 -36.85 21.05
CA ALA A 82 -6.26 -38.26 21.08
C ALA A 82 -5.80 -38.70 22.48
N ARG A 83 -5.00 -37.87 23.16
CA ARG A 83 -4.54 -38.17 24.52
C ARG A 83 -5.66 -38.11 25.55
N SER A 84 -6.60 -37.17 25.42
CA SER A 84 -7.75 -37.09 26.33
C SER A 84 -8.69 -38.29 26.17
N ILE A 85 -8.82 -38.84 24.95
CA ILE A 85 -9.55 -40.08 24.70
C ILE A 85 -8.85 -41.26 25.35
N SER A 86 -7.53 -41.41 25.15
CA SER A 86 -6.74 -42.45 25.81
C SER A 86 -6.84 -42.36 27.33
N LEU A 87 -6.79 -41.14 27.88
CA LEU A 87 -6.96 -40.90 29.31
C LEU A 87 -8.35 -41.33 29.80
N SER A 88 -9.42 -41.03 29.05
CA SER A 88 -10.77 -41.50 29.39
C SER A 88 -10.86 -43.02 29.43
N GLU A 89 -10.26 -43.72 28.47
CA GLU A 89 -10.22 -45.18 28.42
C GLU A 89 -9.44 -45.76 29.62
N ASP A 90 -8.30 -45.17 29.95
CA ASP A 90 -7.50 -45.57 31.12
C ASP A 90 -8.25 -45.34 32.43
N ILE A 91 -8.88 -44.17 32.60
CA ILE A 91 -9.71 -43.87 33.78
C ILE A 91 -10.88 -44.84 33.87
N THR A 92 -11.56 -45.11 32.76
CA THR A 92 -12.68 -46.07 32.69
C THR A 92 -12.24 -47.45 33.17
N LYS A 93 -11.05 -47.90 32.75
CA LYS A 93 -10.47 -49.18 33.17
C LYS A 93 -10.17 -49.19 34.67
N GLU A 94 -9.45 -48.20 35.19
CA GLU A 94 -9.08 -48.11 36.60
C GLU A 94 -10.31 -47.99 37.51
N LEU A 95 -11.32 -47.20 37.10
CA LEU A 95 -12.60 -47.09 37.78
C LEU A 95 -13.27 -48.45 37.95
N ASN A 96 -13.40 -49.20 36.86
CA ASN A 96 -14.03 -50.52 36.89
C ASN A 96 -13.22 -51.53 37.73
N GLN A 97 -11.89 -51.49 37.66
CA GLN A 97 -11.02 -52.37 38.44
C GLN A 97 -11.13 -52.10 39.94
N CYS A 98 -11.07 -50.82 40.34
CA CYS A 98 -11.21 -50.40 41.74
C CYS A 98 -12.57 -50.83 42.32
N LEU A 99 -13.66 -50.57 41.59
CA LEU A 99 -15.01 -50.93 42.03
C LEU A 99 -15.20 -52.46 42.12
N THR A 100 -14.71 -53.20 41.12
CA THR A 100 -14.84 -54.67 41.09
C THR A 100 -14.02 -55.33 42.21
N ALA A 101 -12.78 -54.88 42.43
CA ALA A 101 -11.90 -55.41 43.49
C ALA A 101 -12.50 -55.23 44.90
N ASN A 102 -13.27 -54.16 45.09
CA ASN A 102 -13.95 -53.86 46.36
C ASN A 102 -15.38 -54.44 46.44
N GLY A 103 -15.87 -55.12 45.39
CA GLY A 103 -17.24 -55.62 45.32
C GLY A 103 -18.29 -54.50 45.41
N LYS A 104 -17.97 -53.32 44.88
CA LYS A 104 -18.79 -52.10 44.93
C LYS A 104 -19.29 -51.71 43.56
N THR A 105 -20.32 -50.88 43.55
CA THR A 105 -20.84 -50.18 42.37
C THR A 105 -20.47 -48.70 42.44
N PHE A 106 -20.61 -47.98 41.32
CA PHE A 106 -20.32 -46.55 41.27
C PHE A 106 -21.07 -45.75 42.35
N SER A 107 -22.33 -46.08 42.62
CA SER A 107 -23.13 -45.39 43.65
C SER A 107 -22.58 -45.54 45.07
N ASN A 108 -21.68 -46.50 45.32
CA ASN A 108 -21.02 -46.68 46.61
C ASN A 108 -19.83 -45.74 46.85
N LEU A 109 -19.47 -44.91 45.85
CA LEU A 109 -18.49 -43.84 46.02
C LEU A 109 -19.06 -42.69 46.86
N ASN A 110 -20.36 -42.40 46.72
CA ASN A 110 -21.02 -41.36 47.50
C ASN A 110 -20.91 -41.63 49.00
N ASP A 111 -20.56 -40.59 49.76
CA ASP A 111 -20.38 -40.63 51.22
C ASP A 111 -19.31 -41.63 51.70
N ASN A 112 -18.36 -42.00 50.83
CA ASN A 112 -17.29 -42.95 51.14
C ASN A 112 -15.89 -42.37 50.85
N PRO A 113 -15.35 -41.54 51.76
CA PRO A 113 -14.07 -40.87 51.56
C PRO A 113 -12.88 -41.83 51.33
N GLN A 114 -12.89 -43.01 51.95
CA GLN A 114 -11.81 -43.98 51.79
C GLN A 114 -11.81 -44.58 50.39
N LEU A 115 -12.96 -45.01 49.88
CA LEU A 115 -13.06 -45.58 48.52
C LEU A 115 -12.75 -44.52 47.45
N ILE A 116 -13.16 -43.27 47.67
CA ILE A 116 -12.79 -42.14 46.80
C ILE A 116 -11.27 -41.94 46.80
N MET A 117 -10.63 -41.93 47.98
CA MET A 117 -9.17 -41.80 48.10
C MET A 117 -8.43 -42.93 47.38
N ASP A 118 -8.87 -44.18 47.56
CA ASP A 118 -8.26 -45.34 46.92
C ASP A 118 -8.39 -45.26 45.39
N LEU A 119 -9.56 -44.80 44.89
CA LEU A 119 -9.78 -44.59 43.47
C LEU A 119 -8.92 -43.43 42.93
N GLU A 120 -8.92 -42.26 43.57
CA GLU A 120 -8.09 -41.12 43.15
C GLU A 120 -6.60 -41.50 43.14
N ALA A 121 -6.13 -42.29 44.11
CA ALA A 121 -4.74 -42.78 44.14
C ALA A 121 -4.43 -43.68 42.93
N ALA A 122 -5.38 -44.51 42.50
CA ALA A 122 -5.25 -45.34 41.30
C ALA A 122 -5.30 -44.52 39.99
N LEU A 123 -6.06 -43.42 39.96
CA LEU A 123 -6.17 -42.55 38.77
C LEU A 123 -4.95 -41.64 38.57
N TYR A 124 -4.29 -41.22 39.65
CA TYR A 124 -3.20 -40.24 39.61
C TYR A 124 -2.07 -40.58 38.60
N PRO A 125 -1.53 -41.82 38.51
CA PRO A 125 -0.50 -42.16 37.53
C PRO A 125 -0.90 -41.88 36.08
N SER A 126 -2.16 -42.18 35.72
CA SER A 126 -2.69 -41.94 34.38
C SER A 126 -2.75 -40.44 34.06
N LEU A 127 -3.21 -39.63 35.01
CA LEU A 127 -3.22 -38.16 34.85
C LEU A 127 -1.81 -37.59 34.74
N LYS A 128 -0.89 -38.04 35.59
CA LYS A 128 0.52 -37.61 35.58
C LYS A 128 1.21 -37.95 34.26
N SER A 129 0.93 -39.13 33.70
CA SER A 129 1.44 -39.56 32.40
C SER A 129 0.86 -38.74 31.25
N ALA A 130 -0.42 -38.38 31.33
CA ALA A 130 -1.09 -37.57 30.31
C ALA A 130 -0.61 -36.10 30.30
N LEU A 131 -0.15 -35.59 31.44
CA LEU A 131 0.33 -34.21 31.59
C LEU A 131 1.68 -34.03 30.88
N ASP A 132 1.65 -33.33 29.75
CA ASP A 132 2.84 -33.07 28.93
C ASP A 132 2.85 -31.60 28.52
N VAL A 133 3.86 -30.88 29.02
CA VAL A 133 4.06 -29.44 28.80
C VAL A 133 4.16 -29.06 27.32
N LYS A 134 4.40 -30.01 26.41
CA LYS A 134 4.40 -29.72 24.98
C LYS A 134 2.99 -29.40 24.44
N TYR A 135 1.94 -29.88 25.10
CA TYR A 135 0.57 -29.82 24.55
C TYR A 135 -0.44 -29.15 25.47
N CYS A 136 -0.30 -29.25 26.80
CA CYS A 136 -1.28 -28.74 27.76
C CYS A 136 -0.62 -28.13 29.01
N SER A 137 -1.38 -27.31 29.75
CA SER A 137 -0.96 -26.75 31.04
C SER A 137 -1.54 -27.49 32.24
N GLY A 138 -2.49 -28.39 32.02
CA GLY A 138 -3.13 -29.18 33.07
C GLY A 138 -3.90 -30.37 32.53
N VAL A 139 -4.22 -31.30 33.42
CA VAL A 139 -4.99 -32.51 33.17
C VAL A 139 -5.94 -32.74 34.34
N PHE A 140 -7.16 -33.16 34.05
CA PHE A 140 -8.17 -33.38 35.09
C PHE A 140 -9.08 -34.57 34.80
N VAL A 141 -9.68 -35.06 35.87
CA VAL A 141 -10.81 -35.98 35.88
C VAL A 141 -11.83 -35.49 36.91
N VAL A 142 -13.10 -35.58 36.56
CA VAL A 142 -14.26 -35.28 37.43
C VAL A 142 -15.19 -36.46 37.34
N LEU A 143 -15.57 -37.06 38.47
CA LEU A 143 -16.51 -38.17 38.53
C LEU A 143 -17.76 -37.76 39.31
N ASP A 144 -18.91 -38.26 38.88
CA ASP A 144 -20.25 -37.95 39.39
C ASP A 144 -20.54 -38.58 40.77
N ALA A 145 -19.63 -38.39 41.72
CA ALA A 145 -19.73 -38.82 43.11
C ALA A 145 -19.17 -37.74 44.04
N THR A 146 -19.62 -37.71 45.29
CA THR A 146 -19.14 -36.76 46.30
C THR A 146 -18.82 -37.44 47.62
N VAL A 147 -17.84 -36.91 48.34
CA VAL A 147 -17.49 -37.32 49.71
C VAL A 147 -18.61 -37.06 50.71
N ASN A 148 -19.55 -36.15 50.41
CA ASN A 148 -20.65 -35.83 51.33
C ASN A 148 -21.91 -35.28 50.62
N THR A 149 -22.89 -36.16 50.44
CA THR A 149 -24.19 -35.87 49.81
C THR A 149 -25.12 -34.99 50.67
N LYS A 150 -24.75 -34.72 51.93
CA LYS A 150 -25.57 -33.94 52.89
C LYS A 150 -25.15 -32.47 52.99
N THR A 151 -24.13 -32.06 52.25
CA THR A 151 -23.70 -30.65 52.22
C THR A 151 -24.68 -29.80 51.41
N GLU A 152 -24.73 -28.50 51.71
CA GLU A 152 -25.60 -27.54 50.99
C GLU A 152 -25.31 -27.49 49.48
N TYR A 153 -24.06 -27.78 49.09
CA TYR A 153 -23.58 -27.74 47.70
C TYR A 153 -23.34 -29.14 47.10
N ALA A 154 -23.89 -30.20 47.70
CA ALA A 154 -23.70 -31.57 47.24
C ALA A 154 -24.15 -31.79 45.77
N ASP A 155 -25.10 -31.00 45.28
CA ASP A 155 -25.63 -31.14 43.92
C ASP A 155 -24.60 -30.78 42.83
N THR A 156 -23.61 -29.94 43.14
CA THR A 156 -22.56 -29.53 42.18
C THR A 156 -21.15 -29.95 42.60
N SER A 157 -20.96 -30.40 43.85
CA SER A 157 -19.67 -30.86 44.35
C SER A 157 -19.34 -32.25 43.83
N ARG A 158 -18.24 -32.43 43.10
CA ARG A 158 -17.83 -33.70 42.48
C ARG A 158 -16.37 -34.05 42.72
N MET A 159 -16.11 -35.31 43.03
CA MET A 159 -14.77 -35.83 43.27
C MET A 159 -13.91 -35.85 42.00
N GLY A 160 -12.59 -35.89 42.16
CA GLY A 160 -11.68 -35.98 41.04
C GLY A 160 -10.33 -35.35 41.33
N ILE A 161 -9.45 -35.40 40.33
CA ILE A 161 -8.08 -34.85 40.44
C ILE A 161 -7.90 -33.79 39.36
N TYR A 162 -7.26 -32.68 39.72
CA TYR A 162 -6.78 -31.68 38.78
C TYR A 162 -5.30 -31.43 39.01
N LEU A 163 -4.46 -31.86 38.07
CA LEU A 163 -3.03 -31.56 38.04
C LEU A 163 -2.76 -30.39 37.09
N ARG A 164 -1.98 -29.40 37.55
CA ARG A 164 -1.56 -28.25 36.74
C ARG A 164 -0.05 -28.09 36.78
N LEU A 165 0.53 -27.56 35.72
CA LEU A 165 1.93 -27.14 35.69
C LEU A 165 2.06 -25.79 36.39
N SER A 166 2.96 -25.68 37.36
CA SER A 166 3.23 -24.42 38.07
C SER A 166 4.31 -23.55 37.40
N ASP A 167 5.17 -24.15 36.57
CA ASP A 167 6.16 -23.42 35.77
C ASP A 167 5.99 -23.76 34.29
N LEU A 168 5.35 -22.85 33.56
CA LEU A 168 5.10 -22.94 32.12
C LEU A 168 6.29 -22.46 31.27
N LYS A 169 7.32 -21.85 31.86
CA LYS A 169 8.52 -21.39 31.15
C LYS A 169 9.58 -22.48 31.07
N ALA A 170 9.52 -23.48 31.94
CA ALA A 170 10.48 -24.57 32.04
C ALA A 170 10.21 -25.73 31.04
N VAL A 171 9.70 -25.41 29.84
CA VAL A 171 9.57 -26.36 28.73
C VAL A 171 10.96 -26.92 28.43
N ASN A 172 11.18 -28.22 28.69
CA ASN A 172 12.46 -28.97 28.59
C ASN A 172 13.29 -29.15 29.87
N THR A 173 12.81 -28.78 31.06
CA THR A 173 13.48 -29.21 32.29
C THR A 173 13.00 -30.61 32.71
N SER A 174 13.91 -31.45 33.21
CA SER A 174 13.59 -32.81 33.67
C SER A 174 12.71 -32.86 34.93
N LYS A 175 12.40 -31.70 35.51
CA LYS A 175 11.51 -31.55 36.66
C LYS A 175 10.39 -30.58 36.29
N GLN A 176 9.35 -31.10 35.66
CA GLN A 176 8.09 -30.38 35.55
C GLN A 176 7.53 -30.19 36.96
N HIS A 177 7.40 -28.94 37.39
CA HIS A 177 6.77 -28.63 38.66
C HIS A 177 5.25 -28.74 38.48
N VAL A 178 4.68 -29.80 39.06
CA VAL A 178 3.24 -30.06 39.06
C VAL A 178 2.66 -29.60 40.40
N VAL A 179 1.42 -29.13 40.38
CA VAL A 179 0.64 -28.79 41.57
C VAL A 179 -0.75 -29.44 41.51
N PHE A 180 -1.26 -29.82 42.68
CA PHE A 180 -2.62 -30.30 42.87
C PHE A 180 -3.58 -29.12 43.00
N PHE A 181 -4.44 -28.91 42.00
CA PHE A 181 -5.50 -27.90 42.05
C PHE A 181 -6.79 -28.45 42.66
N ARG A 182 -7.10 -29.73 42.46
CA ARG A 182 -8.23 -30.47 43.07
C ARG A 182 -7.83 -31.93 43.37
N GLY A 183 -8.55 -32.58 44.29
CA GLY A 183 -8.34 -33.98 44.69
C GLY A 183 -7.72 -34.15 46.07
N ASN A 184 -7.69 -35.37 46.60
CA ASN A 184 -7.33 -35.64 47.99
C ASN A 184 -5.88 -35.21 48.35
N ALA A 185 -5.77 -34.45 49.44
CA ALA A 185 -4.50 -33.90 49.92
C ALA A 185 -3.48 -34.97 50.36
N ASP A 186 -3.94 -36.13 50.82
CA ASP A 186 -3.05 -37.22 51.23
C ASP A 186 -2.32 -37.84 50.04
N ILE A 187 -2.96 -37.90 48.87
CA ILE A 187 -2.33 -38.34 47.62
C ILE A 187 -1.23 -37.36 47.23
N ALA A 188 -1.51 -36.05 47.28
CA ALA A 188 -0.51 -35.02 46.99
C ALA A 188 0.71 -35.13 47.92
N ARG A 189 0.49 -35.39 49.22
CA ARG A 189 1.58 -35.61 50.19
C ARG A 189 2.40 -36.86 49.88
N ALA A 190 1.74 -37.98 49.59
CA ALA A 190 2.40 -39.23 49.23
C ALA A 190 3.27 -39.09 47.98
N GLU A 191 2.78 -38.33 46.99
CA GLU A 191 3.45 -38.08 45.72
C GLU A 191 4.43 -36.90 45.74
N GLN A 192 4.59 -36.25 46.90
CA GLN A 192 5.44 -35.07 47.10
C GLN A 192 5.09 -33.90 46.15
N VAL A 193 3.81 -33.75 45.83
CA VAL A 193 3.27 -32.68 44.99
C VAL A 193 2.65 -31.60 45.88
N GLN A 194 2.91 -30.33 45.55
CA GLN A 194 2.35 -29.22 46.32
C GLN A 194 0.87 -29.01 46.00
N LEU A 195 0.10 -28.64 47.02
CA LEU A 195 -1.27 -28.14 46.82
C LEU A 195 -1.21 -26.71 46.28
N HIS A 196 -2.07 -26.41 45.32
CA HIS A 196 -2.29 -25.04 44.86
C HIS A 196 -2.83 -24.18 46.01
N ASN A 197 -2.52 -22.87 46.02
CA ASN A 197 -2.97 -21.95 47.07
C ASN A 197 -4.51 -21.80 47.14
N ARG A 198 -5.20 -22.14 46.05
CA ARG A 198 -6.67 -22.19 45.91
C ARG A 198 -7.19 -23.63 45.74
N TRP A 199 -6.47 -24.59 46.32
CA TRP A 199 -6.88 -25.99 46.31
C TRP A 199 -8.18 -26.18 47.08
N ASN A 200 -9.05 -27.02 46.52
CA ASN A 200 -10.24 -27.58 47.16
C ASN A 200 -10.28 -29.08 46.89
N LEU A 201 -10.98 -29.83 47.73
CA LEU A 201 -11.07 -31.29 47.58
C LEU A 201 -11.84 -31.67 46.30
N GLU A 202 -13.01 -31.08 46.09
CA GLU A 202 -13.94 -31.41 45.01
C GLU A 202 -14.08 -30.26 44.00
N PHE A 203 -14.55 -30.59 42.80
CA PHE A 203 -14.91 -29.65 41.75
C PHE A 203 -16.31 -29.11 41.98
N ASP A 204 -16.53 -27.85 41.61
CA ASP A 204 -17.87 -27.29 41.46
C ASP A 204 -18.27 -27.36 39.98
N THR A 205 -19.22 -28.24 39.65
CA THR A 205 -19.67 -28.44 38.27
C THR A 205 -20.45 -27.25 37.72
N SER A 206 -20.94 -26.35 38.56
CA SER A 206 -21.61 -25.11 38.11
C SER A 206 -20.65 -24.18 37.37
N ALA A 207 -19.36 -24.24 37.70
CA ALA A 207 -18.29 -23.50 37.04
C ALA A 207 -17.80 -24.18 35.75
N LEU A 208 -18.20 -25.43 35.49
CA LEU A 208 -17.76 -26.22 34.33
C LEU A 208 -18.80 -26.14 33.20
N SER A 209 -18.68 -25.12 32.35
CA SER A 209 -19.60 -24.90 31.23
C SER A 209 -19.65 -26.11 30.30
N GLY A 210 -20.82 -26.75 30.15
CA GLY A 210 -20.97 -27.92 29.29
C GLY A 210 -20.85 -29.27 30.00
N TYR A 211 -20.68 -29.29 31.33
CA TYR A 211 -20.72 -30.53 32.13
C TYR A 211 -21.96 -31.38 31.85
N GLU A 212 -23.15 -30.79 31.94
CA GLU A 212 -24.43 -31.46 31.66
C GLU A 212 -24.51 -32.02 30.22
N GLN A 213 -23.92 -31.33 29.25
CA GLN A 213 -23.90 -31.80 27.85
C GLN A 213 -23.08 -33.09 27.70
N ILE A 214 -21.97 -33.20 28.45
CA ILE A 214 -21.14 -34.41 28.47
C ILE A 214 -21.86 -35.53 29.22
N MET A 215 -22.50 -35.23 30.36
CA MET A 215 -23.23 -36.23 31.15
C MET A 215 -24.42 -36.86 30.40
N GLN A 216 -25.02 -36.12 29.46
CA GLN A 216 -26.11 -36.58 28.60
C GLN A 216 -25.65 -37.34 27.34
N PHE A 217 -24.35 -37.57 27.19
CA PHE A 217 -23.83 -38.31 26.04
C PHE A 217 -24.31 -39.77 26.04
N ASP A 218 -24.89 -40.20 24.92
CA ASP A 218 -25.40 -41.57 24.70
C ASP A 218 -24.80 -42.20 23.43
N GLY A 219 -23.63 -41.72 23.01
CA GLY A 219 -22.96 -42.16 21.78
C GLY A 219 -21.95 -43.28 22.01
N ASN A 220 -21.66 -44.03 20.95
CA ASN A 220 -20.71 -45.15 21.01
C ASN A 220 -19.24 -44.75 20.77
N ARG A 221 -18.96 -43.51 20.34
CA ARG A 221 -17.60 -43.05 19.97
C ARG A 221 -17.20 -41.81 20.75
N LEU A 222 -16.15 -41.92 21.56
CA LEU A 222 -15.61 -40.82 22.38
C LEU A 222 -15.14 -39.61 21.54
N VAL A 223 -14.63 -39.85 20.34
CA VAL A 223 -14.24 -38.78 19.40
C VAL A 223 -15.41 -37.85 19.09
N GLU A 224 -16.63 -38.39 19.02
CA GLU A 224 -17.82 -37.60 18.66
C GLU A 224 -18.32 -36.72 19.83
N SER A 225 -17.88 -36.98 21.05
CA SER A 225 -18.25 -36.26 22.28
C SER A 225 -17.18 -35.33 22.82
N CYS A 226 -16.04 -35.19 22.14
CA CYS A 226 -15.03 -34.22 22.53
C CYS A 226 -15.58 -32.79 22.41
N LEU A 227 -15.59 -32.03 23.51
CA LEU A 227 -16.08 -30.66 23.56
C LEU A 227 -15.03 -29.71 24.13
N TRP A 228 -14.87 -28.56 23.49
CA TRP A 228 -14.06 -27.46 23.99
C TRP A 228 -14.91 -26.41 24.67
N THR A 229 -14.50 -25.94 25.84
CA THR A 229 -15.15 -24.80 26.47
C THR A 229 -14.85 -23.50 25.73
N ASP A 230 -15.60 -22.45 26.07
CA ASP A 230 -15.10 -21.09 25.88
C ASP A 230 -13.94 -20.82 26.85
N ARG A 231 -13.29 -19.66 26.73
CA ARG A 231 -12.45 -19.15 27.82
C ARG A 231 -13.31 -19.03 29.09
N LEU A 232 -12.86 -19.65 30.17
CA LEU A 232 -13.46 -19.59 31.50
C LEU A 232 -12.41 -19.18 32.54
N GLU A 233 -12.85 -18.44 33.55
CA GLU A 233 -12.04 -18.10 34.71
C GLU A 233 -12.07 -19.29 35.68
N LEU A 234 -10.90 -19.77 36.11
CA LEU A 234 -10.83 -20.82 37.11
C LEU A 234 -11.32 -20.30 38.47
N SER A 235 -12.17 -21.07 39.13
CA SER A 235 -12.76 -20.69 40.42
C SER A 235 -11.68 -20.29 41.44
N ASP A 236 -11.90 -19.14 42.08
CA ASP A 236 -11.04 -18.53 43.10
C ASP A 236 -9.63 -18.11 42.60
N THR A 237 -9.39 -18.12 41.29
CA THR A 237 -8.17 -17.60 40.67
C THR A 237 -8.50 -16.51 39.65
N TRP A 238 -7.47 -15.80 39.20
CA TRP A 238 -7.52 -14.82 38.11
C TRP A 238 -7.08 -15.45 36.78
N GLU A 239 -6.96 -16.78 36.74
CA GLU A 239 -6.42 -17.50 35.59
C GLU A 239 -7.54 -17.91 34.62
N ASP A 240 -7.39 -17.46 33.39
CA ASP A 240 -8.22 -17.88 32.28
C ASP A 240 -7.74 -19.19 31.67
N VAL A 241 -8.67 -20.11 31.40
CA VAL A 241 -8.38 -21.39 30.76
C VAL A 241 -9.42 -21.73 29.70
N GLN A 242 -9.03 -22.62 28.81
CA GLN A 242 -9.93 -23.36 27.94
C GLN A 242 -9.74 -24.85 28.20
N LEU A 243 -10.82 -25.58 28.39
CA LEU A 243 -10.79 -26.99 28.74
C LEU A 243 -11.31 -27.83 27.58
N LEU A 244 -10.67 -28.98 27.38
CA LEU A 244 -11.15 -30.05 26.52
C LEU A 244 -11.80 -31.12 27.40
N TYR A 245 -13.04 -31.48 27.09
CA TYR A 245 -13.80 -32.52 27.77
C TYR A 245 -13.95 -33.76 26.91
N VAL A 246 -13.79 -34.92 27.56
CA VAL A 246 -14.10 -36.25 27.05
C VAL A 246 -14.89 -36.99 28.14
N PRO A 247 -16.04 -37.61 27.84
CA PRO A 247 -16.81 -38.36 28.83
C PRO A 247 -16.00 -39.55 29.36
N VAL A 248 -16.18 -39.87 30.63
CA VAL A 248 -15.69 -41.10 31.27
C VAL A 248 -16.85 -42.06 31.41
N LEU A 249 -16.68 -43.29 30.94
CA LEU A 249 -17.74 -44.30 30.93
C LEU A 249 -17.50 -45.33 32.04
N ASP A 250 -18.54 -46.09 32.40
CA ASP A 250 -18.38 -47.34 33.14
C ASP A 250 -18.42 -48.56 32.19
N SER A 251 -18.28 -49.76 32.76
CA SER A 251 -18.36 -51.02 32.00
C SER A 251 -19.70 -51.26 31.29
N THR A 252 -20.76 -50.53 31.65
CA THR A 252 -22.07 -50.59 30.99
C THR A 252 -22.23 -49.58 29.86
N GLY A 253 -21.23 -48.72 29.65
CA GLY A 253 -21.29 -47.62 28.69
C GLY A 253 -21.98 -46.37 29.21
N LYS A 254 -22.36 -46.33 30.50
CA LYS A 254 -22.99 -45.16 31.11
C LYS A 254 -21.94 -44.11 31.46
N VAL A 255 -22.21 -42.84 31.16
CA VAL A 255 -21.34 -41.72 31.55
C VAL A 255 -21.34 -41.55 33.07
N ARG A 256 -20.14 -41.52 33.65
CA ARG A 256 -19.90 -41.35 35.09
C ARG A 256 -19.14 -40.08 35.44
N GLY A 257 -18.83 -39.26 34.45
CA GLY A 257 -18.07 -38.03 34.64
C GLY A 257 -17.38 -37.63 33.34
N LEU A 258 -16.33 -36.83 33.48
CA LEU A 258 -15.54 -36.34 32.37
C LEU A 258 -14.06 -36.21 32.74
N CYS A 259 -13.20 -36.20 31.73
CA CYS A 259 -11.78 -35.95 31.88
C CYS A 259 -11.28 -35.09 30.72
N GLY A 260 -10.04 -34.63 30.83
CA GLY A 260 -9.34 -34.05 29.68
C GLY A 260 -8.21 -33.12 30.09
N MET A 261 -7.99 -32.11 29.25
CA MET A 261 -6.79 -31.28 29.27
C MET A 261 -7.13 -29.80 29.35
N GLU A 262 -6.26 -29.06 30.05
CA GLU A 262 -6.32 -27.61 30.19
C GLU A 262 -5.36 -26.93 29.22
N MET A 263 -5.85 -25.87 28.57
CA MET A 263 -5.07 -24.84 27.90
C MET A 263 -5.25 -23.52 28.65
N SER A 264 -4.32 -23.15 29.52
CA SER A 264 -4.35 -21.83 30.16
C SER A 264 -4.00 -20.72 29.17
N ASN A 265 -4.53 -19.52 29.40
CA ASN A 265 -4.25 -18.36 28.56
C ASN A 265 -2.78 -17.94 28.65
N LEU A 266 -2.13 -18.16 29.80
CA LEU A 266 -0.69 -17.97 29.96
C LEU A 266 0.10 -18.94 29.09
N TYR A 267 -0.25 -20.24 29.10
CA TYR A 267 0.38 -21.22 28.23
C TYR A 267 0.16 -20.87 26.75
N PHE A 268 -1.08 -20.56 26.36
CA PHE A 268 -1.40 -20.13 25.00
C PHE A 268 -0.56 -18.93 24.54
N ARG A 269 -0.38 -17.93 25.42
CA ARG A 269 0.47 -16.76 25.17
C ARG A 269 1.92 -17.13 24.90
N LEU A 270 2.46 -18.11 25.62
CA LEU A 270 3.83 -18.59 25.44
C LEU A 270 3.99 -19.46 24.19
N SER A 271 2.98 -20.26 23.85
CA SER A 271 2.97 -21.11 22.65
C SER A 271 2.76 -20.32 21.36
N TYR A 272 2.03 -19.20 21.43
CA TYR A 272 1.73 -18.32 20.30
C TYR A 272 2.21 -16.90 20.59
N PRO A 273 3.55 -16.68 20.57
CA PRO A 273 4.11 -15.36 20.80
C PRO A 273 3.79 -14.41 19.65
N MET A 274 3.89 -13.13 19.94
CA MET A 274 3.80 -12.06 18.96
C MET A 274 4.93 -12.20 17.95
N VAL A 275 4.59 -12.17 16.66
CA VAL A 275 5.57 -12.23 15.58
C VAL A 275 5.81 -10.83 15.04
N GLU A 276 7.05 -10.36 15.16
CA GLU A 276 7.45 -9.08 14.56
C GLU A 276 7.42 -9.19 13.04
N GLY A 277 6.59 -8.37 12.41
CA GLY A 277 6.44 -8.31 10.97
C GLY A 277 6.86 -6.96 10.41
N SER A 278 7.30 -6.93 9.16
CA SER A 278 7.62 -5.67 8.46
C SER A 278 6.44 -4.70 8.30
N CYS A 279 5.21 -5.17 8.58
CA CYS A 279 3.98 -4.38 8.54
C CYS A 279 3.36 -4.19 9.93
N GLY A 280 4.11 -4.51 11.00
CA GLY A 280 3.64 -4.44 12.38
C GLY A 280 3.63 -5.81 13.05
N ASN A 281 3.45 -5.76 14.37
CA ASN A 281 3.37 -6.93 15.22
C ASN A 281 2.12 -7.73 14.92
N ILE A 282 2.30 -9.04 14.69
CA ILE A 282 1.23 -9.98 14.39
C ILE A 282 0.87 -10.73 15.66
N VAL A 283 -0.43 -10.80 15.98
CA VAL A 283 -0.95 -11.49 17.15
C VAL A 283 -1.90 -12.60 16.74
N THR A 284 -1.87 -13.69 17.51
CA THR A 284 -2.76 -14.84 17.35
C THR A 284 -3.86 -14.79 18.40
N VAL A 285 -5.10 -15.05 17.97
CA VAL A 285 -6.27 -15.14 18.87
C VAL A 285 -7.07 -16.37 18.48
N LEU A 286 -7.52 -17.14 19.48
CA LEU A 286 -8.47 -18.24 19.29
C LEU A 286 -9.81 -17.81 19.88
N ALA A 287 -10.84 -17.66 19.06
CA ALA A 287 -12.12 -17.08 19.50
C ALA A 287 -13.33 -17.79 18.88
N PRO A 288 -14.46 -17.90 19.60
CA PRO A 288 -15.69 -18.42 19.02
C PRO A 288 -16.35 -17.38 18.08
N VAL A 289 -16.99 -17.89 17.03
CA VAL A 289 -17.62 -17.10 15.98
C VAL A 289 -19.11 -17.45 15.84
N ASP A 290 -19.98 -16.45 15.87
CA ASP A 290 -21.41 -16.69 15.68
C ASP A 290 -21.79 -16.90 14.20
N LYS A 291 -23.05 -17.28 13.97
CA LYS A 291 -23.62 -17.49 12.62
C LYS A 291 -23.62 -16.22 11.75
N LYS A 292 -23.52 -15.02 12.35
CA LYS A 292 -23.45 -13.75 11.63
C LYS A 292 -22.01 -13.38 11.27
N GLY A 293 -21.02 -14.11 11.77
CA GLY A 293 -19.60 -13.85 11.57
C GLY A 293 -18.99 -12.87 12.58
N ASN A 294 -19.68 -12.59 13.70
CA ASN A 294 -19.10 -11.82 14.79
C ASN A 294 -18.23 -12.72 15.68
N ILE A 295 -17.15 -12.14 16.18
CA ILE A 295 -16.14 -12.85 16.96
C ILE A 295 -16.18 -12.34 18.41
N TYR A 296 -16.27 -13.25 19.38
CA TYR A 296 -16.43 -12.92 20.81
C TYR A 296 -15.07 -12.92 21.52
N LEU A 297 -14.57 -11.74 21.87
CA LEU A 297 -13.25 -11.54 22.49
C LEU A 297 -13.26 -11.83 23.99
N ASP A 298 -14.41 -11.65 24.64
CA ASP A 298 -14.65 -12.01 26.04
C ASP A 298 -14.53 -13.52 26.31
N LYS A 299 -14.60 -14.33 25.24
CA LYS A 299 -14.52 -15.80 25.27
C LYS A 299 -13.26 -16.34 24.59
N ALA A 300 -12.33 -15.47 24.21
CA ALA A 300 -11.20 -15.81 23.36
C ALA A 300 -9.89 -16.02 24.15
N MET A 301 -9.04 -16.92 23.65
CA MET A 301 -7.66 -17.07 24.12
C MET A 301 -6.74 -16.13 23.33
N PHE A 302 -5.81 -15.47 24.03
CA PHE A 302 -4.96 -14.43 23.44
C PHE A 302 -3.50 -14.85 23.49
N GLY A 303 -2.84 -14.79 22.32
CA GLY A 303 -1.40 -14.85 22.22
C GLY A 303 -0.74 -13.66 22.91
N ASP A 304 0.56 -13.48 22.69
CA ASP A 304 1.20 -12.25 23.18
C ASP A 304 0.65 -11.05 22.41
N THR A 305 0.01 -10.13 23.13
CA THR A 305 -0.67 -8.94 22.59
C THR A 305 0.12 -7.66 22.84
N LYS A 306 1.37 -7.76 23.30
CA LYS A 306 2.24 -6.61 23.56
C LYS A 306 2.19 -5.60 22.41
N GLU A 307 2.00 -4.33 22.75
CA GLU A 307 1.95 -3.20 21.80
C GLU A 307 0.83 -3.22 20.75
N THR A 308 -0.16 -4.12 20.83
CA THR A 308 -1.28 -4.16 19.86
C THR A 308 -2.58 -3.52 20.33
N TYR A 309 -2.69 -3.19 21.63
CA TYR A 309 -3.89 -2.60 22.26
C TYR A 309 -5.17 -3.45 22.12
N LEU A 310 -5.03 -4.75 21.84
CA LEU A 310 -6.15 -5.67 21.72
C LEU A 310 -6.70 -6.02 23.10
N SER A 311 -7.93 -5.55 23.38
CA SER A 311 -8.62 -5.83 24.65
C SER A 311 -9.28 -7.22 24.63
N PRO A 312 -9.20 -8.01 25.72
CA PRO A 312 -9.84 -9.31 25.84
C PRO A 312 -11.35 -9.24 26.13
N SER A 313 -12.03 -8.20 25.64
CA SER A 313 -13.42 -7.87 26.01
C SER A 313 -14.24 -7.41 24.81
N GLY A 314 -15.49 -7.85 24.75
CA GLY A 314 -16.48 -7.39 23.77
C GLY A 314 -16.50 -8.22 22.49
N THR A 315 -17.11 -7.66 21.46
CA THR A 315 -17.32 -8.34 20.18
C THR A 315 -16.59 -7.61 19.05
N MET A 316 -16.07 -8.39 18.12
CA MET A 316 -15.34 -7.94 16.95
C MET A 316 -16.15 -8.23 15.68
N THR A 317 -16.40 -7.19 14.89
CA THR A 317 -17.12 -7.30 13.61
C THR A 317 -16.15 -7.39 12.44
N VAL A 318 -16.45 -8.24 11.46
CA VAL A 318 -15.55 -8.49 10.32
C VAL A 318 -16.07 -7.85 9.03
N LYS A 319 -15.24 -7.03 8.39
CA LYS A 319 -15.45 -6.53 7.03
C LYS A 319 -14.49 -7.24 6.08
N LYS A 320 -15.04 -8.01 5.14
CA LYS A 320 -14.24 -8.71 4.13
C LYS A 320 -13.59 -7.71 3.17
N GLY A 321 -12.28 -7.81 3.01
CA GLY A 321 -11.52 -7.00 2.07
C GLY A 321 -10.87 -7.86 0.98
N LYS A 322 -10.30 -7.19 -0.03
CA LYS A 322 -9.63 -7.88 -1.14
C LYS A 322 -8.36 -8.60 -0.69
N TYR A 323 -7.52 -7.95 0.13
CA TYR A 323 -6.19 -8.47 0.50
C TYR A 323 -6.16 -9.10 1.89
N TYR A 324 -6.84 -8.46 2.84
CA TYR A 324 -7.04 -8.86 4.22
C TYR A 324 -8.45 -8.42 4.64
N ASN A 325 -8.94 -8.95 5.76
CA ASN A 325 -10.17 -8.47 6.37
C ASN A 325 -9.85 -7.36 7.37
N THR A 326 -10.79 -6.44 7.55
CA THR A 326 -10.74 -5.44 8.62
C THR A 326 -11.64 -5.91 9.76
N TYR A 327 -11.13 -5.83 10.98
CA TYR A 327 -11.77 -6.25 12.20
C TYR A 327 -11.93 -5.03 13.09
N SER A 328 -13.17 -4.68 13.40
CA SER A 328 -13.48 -3.50 14.22
C SER A 328 -13.94 -3.92 15.60
N THR A 329 -13.39 -3.26 16.61
CA THR A 329 -13.74 -3.42 18.03
C THR A 329 -14.08 -2.06 18.63
N ALA A 330 -14.56 -2.03 19.87
CA ALA A 330 -14.80 -0.78 20.60
C ALA A 330 -13.51 0.05 20.85
N PHE A 331 -12.34 -0.61 20.85
CA PHE A 331 -11.06 0.00 21.23
C PHE A 331 -10.14 0.30 20.05
N GLY A 332 -10.49 -0.18 18.86
CA GLY A 332 -9.67 0.02 17.67
C GLY A 332 -9.98 -0.98 16.55
N ASN A 333 -9.29 -0.77 15.43
CA ASN A 333 -9.39 -1.60 14.25
C ASN A 333 -8.11 -2.41 14.04
N TYR A 334 -8.28 -3.56 13.40
CA TYR A 334 -7.23 -4.50 13.09
C TYR A 334 -7.36 -4.99 11.65
N ILE A 335 -6.24 -5.29 11.03
CA ILE A 335 -6.20 -5.96 9.72
C ILE A 335 -5.74 -7.39 9.93
N GLY A 336 -6.31 -8.35 9.20
CA GLY A 336 -5.97 -9.74 9.48
C GLY A 336 -6.67 -10.77 8.62
N ARG A 337 -6.56 -12.01 9.08
CA ARG A 337 -7.23 -13.20 8.52
C ARG A 337 -7.73 -14.07 9.65
N HIS A 338 -8.76 -14.86 9.38
CA HIS A 338 -9.20 -15.90 10.29
C HIS A 338 -9.63 -17.12 9.49
N GLU A 339 -9.44 -18.28 10.08
CA GLU A 339 -9.92 -19.55 9.55
C GLU A 339 -10.57 -20.35 10.68
N LEU A 340 -11.63 -21.08 10.36
CA LEU A 340 -12.36 -21.89 11.32
C LEU A 340 -11.58 -23.17 11.61
N LEU A 341 -11.45 -23.50 12.89
CA LEU A 341 -11.04 -24.80 13.38
C LEU A 341 -12.25 -25.72 13.44
N GLY A 342 -12.10 -26.95 12.97
CA GLY A 342 -13.14 -27.98 12.98
C GLY A 342 -13.43 -28.57 14.36
N LEU A 343 -13.37 -27.76 15.42
CA LEU A 343 -13.53 -28.18 16.81
C LEU A 343 -14.97 -27.95 17.27
N LYS A 344 -15.53 -28.89 18.04
CA LYS A 344 -16.84 -28.73 18.69
C LYS A 344 -16.67 -27.96 19.98
N SER A 345 -17.48 -26.93 20.18
CA SER A 345 -17.51 -26.16 21.42
C SER A 345 -18.82 -26.37 22.19
N CYS A 346 -18.77 -26.25 23.52
CA CYS A 346 -19.93 -26.34 24.42
C CYS A 346 -21.02 -25.31 24.11
N ASN A 347 -20.68 -24.18 23.47
CA ASN A 347 -21.65 -23.16 23.08
C ASN A 347 -22.22 -23.36 21.66
N GLY A 348 -21.78 -24.40 20.94
CA GLY A 348 -22.16 -24.69 19.56
C GLY A 348 -21.60 -23.73 18.50
N MET A 349 -20.75 -22.78 18.89
CA MET A 349 -20.06 -21.86 17.97
C MET A 349 -18.72 -22.47 17.53
N PRO A 350 -18.38 -22.43 16.24
CA PRO A 350 -17.06 -22.84 15.79
C PRO A 350 -15.99 -21.90 16.34
N LEU A 351 -14.83 -22.45 16.69
CA LEU A 351 -13.65 -21.68 17.05
C LEU A 351 -12.91 -21.23 15.79
N ALA A 352 -12.40 -20.01 15.78
CA ALA A 352 -11.58 -19.47 14.71
C ALA A 352 -10.19 -19.10 15.23
N VAL A 353 -9.18 -19.37 14.42
CA VAL A 353 -7.82 -18.83 14.63
C VAL A 353 -7.72 -17.54 13.85
N LEU A 354 -7.49 -16.43 14.54
CA LEU A 354 -7.25 -15.14 13.95
C LEU A 354 -5.76 -14.81 13.97
N THR A 355 -5.30 -14.21 12.89
CA THR A 355 -4.00 -13.56 12.77
C THR A 355 -4.24 -12.09 12.50
N LEU A 356 -3.91 -11.23 13.46
CA LEU A 356 -4.27 -9.81 13.46
C LEU A 356 -3.04 -8.91 13.56
N ILE A 357 -3.13 -7.72 12.97
CA ILE A 357 -2.18 -6.62 13.10
C ILE A 357 -3.00 -5.37 13.45
N SER A 358 -2.55 -4.57 14.42
CA SER A 358 -3.19 -3.30 14.75
C SER A 358 -3.12 -2.34 13.56
N GLU A 359 -4.28 -1.80 13.15
CA GLU A 359 -4.35 -0.83 12.05
C GLU A 359 -3.57 0.44 12.41
N ALA A 360 -3.64 0.89 13.67
CA ALA A 360 -2.88 2.05 14.15
C ALA A 360 -1.35 1.83 14.05
N ASN A 361 -0.86 0.64 14.37
CA ASN A 361 0.56 0.32 14.24
C ASN A 361 0.98 0.26 12.76
N TYR A 362 0.13 -0.32 11.91
CA TYR A 362 0.35 -0.37 10.47
C TYR A 362 0.37 1.04 9.85
N GLU A 363 -0.59 1.90 10.21
CA GLU A 363 -0.64 3.29 9.75
C GLU A 363 0.57 4.09 10.22
N LYS A 364 1.03 3.90 11.46
CA LYS A 364 2.24 4.55 11.96
C LYS A 364 3.48 4.14 11.16
N LEU A 365 3.69 2.83 10.95
CA LEU A 365 4.81 2.31 10.17
C LEU A 365 4.78 2.76 8.70
N THR A 366 3.59 2.77 8.09
CA THR A 366 3.42 3.24 6.71
C THR A 366 3.60 4.75 6.60
N ALA A 367 3.19 5.53 7.60
CA ALA A 367 3.34 6.98 7.62
C ALA A 367 4.81 7.41 7.72
N ASP A 368 5.62 6.73 8.51
CA ASP A 368 7.05 6.99 8.63
C ASP A 368 7.77 6.69 7.30
N ASN A 369 7.53 5.52 6.72
CA ASN A 369 8.08 5.17 5.41
C ASN A 369 7.59 6.13 4.29
N ARG A 370 6.31 6.52 4.33
CA ARG A 370 5.74 7.52 3.40
C ARG A 370 6.43 8.87 3.54
N ARG A 371 6.76 9.31 4.76
CA ARG A 371 7.49 10.56 5.01
C ARG A 371 8.86 10.54 4.35
N ASP A 372 9.61 9.45 4.50
CA ASP A 372 10.92 9.29 3.89
C ASP A 372 10.85 9.33 2.36
N TRP A 373 9.86 8.66 1.76
CA TRP A 373 9.61 8.71 0.32
C TRP A 373 9.25 10.11 -0.18
N ILE A 374 8.39 10.84 0.55
CA ILE A 374 8.01 12.21 0.21
C ILE A 374 9.24 13.13 0.26
N ILE A 375 10.05 13.05 1.32
CA ILE A 375 11.26 13.86 1.47
C ILE A 375 12.26 13.55 0.36
N GLY A 376 12.53 12.26 0.11
CA GLY A 376 13.44 11.84 -0.96
C GLY A 376 12.99 12.32 -2.34
N THR A 377 11.69 12.19 -2.65
CA THR A 377 11.12 12.64 -3.92
C THR A 377 11.18 14.17 -4.06
N LEU A 378 10.91 14.92 -2.99
CA LEU A 378 10.98 16.37 -2.99
C LEU A 378 12.41 16.89 -3.21
N LEU A 379 13.39 16.30 -2.52
CA LEU A 379 14.81 16.62 -2.71
C LEU A 379 15.25 16.34 -4.15
N PHE A 380 14.80 15.25 -4.74
CA PHE A 380 15.13 14.90 -6.11
C PHE A 380 14.45 15.84 -7.13
N LEU A 381 13.22 16.27 -6.89
CA LEU A 381 12.55 17.30 -7.69
C LEU A 381 13.29 18.65 -7.62
N ILE A 382 13.78 19.06 -6.45
CA ILE A 382 14.62 20.27 -6.30
C ILE A 382 15.90 20.14 -7.12
N LEU A 383 16.56 18.98 -7.07
CA LEU A 383 17.75 18.71 -7.87
C LEU A 383 17.45 18.82 -9.38
N LEU A 384 16.34 18.26 -9.84
CA LEU A 384 15.92 18.37 -11.25
C LEU A 384 15.58 19.80 -11.64
N LEU A 385 15.01 20.59 -10.73
CA LEU A 385 14.75 22.01 -10.97
C LEU A 385 16.06 22.77 -11.16
N VAL A 386 17.07 22.53 -10.31
CA VAL A 386 18.41 23.14 -10.46
C VAL A 386 19.04 22.74 -11.80
N VAL A 387 18.95 21.47 -12.17
CA VAL A 387 19.44 20.94 -13.46
C VAL A 387 18.72 21.60 -14.63
N SER A 388 17.39 21.73 -14.55
CA SER A 388 16.54 22.36 -15.57
C SER A 388 16.87 23.85 -15.75
N VAL A 389 17.03 24.60 -14.65
CA VAL A 389 17.46 26.01 -14.68
C VAL A 389 18.86 26.14 -15.29
N GLY A 390 19.79 25.26 -14.92
CA GLY A 390 21.12 25.20 -15.50
C GLY A 390 21.11 24.96 -17.02
N MET A 391 20.26 24.06 -17.49
CA MET A 391 20.07 23.80 -18.91
C MET A 391 19.40 24.97 -19.64
N SER A 392 18.40 25.60 -19.05
CA SER A 392 17.74 26.79 -19.62
C SER A 392 18.75 27.92 -19.87
N HIS A 393 19.63 28.16 -18.89
CA HIS A 393 20.68 29.16 -19.02
C HIS A 393 21.76 28.80 -20.05
N ARG A 394 22.11 27.51 -20.18
CA ARG A 394 23.20 27.06 -21.06
C ARG A 394 22.77 26.74 -22.49
N PHE A 395 21.49 26.45 -22.72
CA PHE A 395 21.00 25.96 -24.01
C PHE A 395 19.91 26.84 -24.61
N VAL A 396 18.86 27.17 -23.85
CA VAL A 396 17.70 27.91 -24.40
C VAL A 396 18.01 29.40 -24.56
N LYS A 397 18.59 30.03 -23.53
CA LYS A 397 18.92 31.46 -23.57
C LYS A 397 19.92 31.83 -24.69
N PRO A 398 21.00 31.06 -24.97
CA PRO A 398 21.91 31.34 -26.07
C PRO A 398 21.26 31.22 -27.46
N ILE A 399 20.39 30.22 -27.69
CA ILE A 399 19.65 30.08 -28.95
C ILE A 399 18.72 31.28 -29.16
N LEU A 400 17.99 31.70 -28.11
CA LEU A 400 17.13 32.87 -28.20
C LEU A 400 17.92 34.16 -28.46
N ARG A 401 19.13 34.29 -27.90
CA ARG A 401 20.02 35.42 -28.15
C ARG A 401 20.57 35.40 -29.59
N SER A 402 21.01 34.25 -30.09
CA SER A 402 21.52 34.15 -31.47
C SER A 402 20.43 34.40 -32.50
N LEU A 403 19.20 33.94 -32.26
CA LEU A 403 18.04 34.23 -33.11
C LEU A 403 17.63 35.71 -33.06
N LYS A 404 17.65 36.35 -31.89
CA LYS A 404 17.39 37.80 -31.78
C LYS A 404 18.47 38.62 -32.47
N ALA A 405 19.74 38.28 -32.28
CA ALA A 405 20.85 38.95 -32.95
C ALA A 405 20.82 38.78 -34.48
N LEU A 406 20.35 37.63 -34.97
CA LEU A 406 20.05 37.40 -36.39
C LEU A 406 18.97 38.36 -36.92
N GLN A 407 17.91 38.59 -36.13
CA GLN A 407 16.78 39.44 -36.51
C GLN A 407 17.15 40.94 -36.51
N GLU A 408 18.03 41.35 -35.59
CA GLU A 408 18.44 42.74 -35.38
C GLU A 408 19.70 43.14 -36.21
N ASP A 409 20.26 42.21 -37.02
CA ASP A 409 21.47 42.41 -37.84
C ASP A 409 22.75 42.76 -37.03
N THR A 410 22.79 42.40 -35.73
CA THR A 410 23.90 42.71 -34.79
C THR A 410 24.73 41.46 -34.39
N LEU A 411 24.87 40.49 -35.30
CA LEU A 411 25.64 39.27 -35.02
C LEU A 411 27.15 39.54 -35.00
N THR A 412 27.80 39.13 -33.91
CA THR A 412 29.25 39.06 -33.74
C THR A 412 29.64 37.63 -33.33
N ASP A 413 30.92 37.25 -33.48
CA ASP A 413 31.43 35.92 -33.07
C ASP A 413 31.16 35.60 -31.58
N GLU A 414 30.99 36.63 -30.74
CA GLU A 414 30.63 36.48 -29.33
C GLU A 414 29.15 36.09 -29.09
N ASN A 415 28.28 36.28 -30.10
CA ASN A 415 26.83 36.07 -30.01
C ASN A 415 26.36 34.70 -30.56
N LEU A 416 27.29 33.81 -30.93
CA LEU A 416 26.97 32.45 -31.39
C LEU A 416 26.42 31.57 -30.26
N SER A 417 25.52 30.65 -30.61
CA SER A 417 24.80 29.82 -29.63
C SER A 417 25.68 28.73 -28.99
N GLY A 418 26.82 28.41 -29.62
CA GLY A 418 27.72 27.34 -29.20
C GLY A 418 27.15 25.95 -29.52
N ILE A 419 26.22 25.88 -30.48
CA ILE A 419 25.55 24.66 -30.96
C ILE A 419 25.85 24.55 -32.44
N SER A 420 26.60 23.51 -32.81
CA SER A 420 27.13 23.36 -34.18
C SER A 420 26.05 23.43 -35.25
N GLU A 421 24.88 22.85 -35.00
CA GLU A 421 23.79 22.81 -35.97
C GLU A 421 23.09 24.17 -36.12
N VAL A 422 22.92 24.91 -35.02
CA VAL A 422 22.28 26.23 -35.03
C VAL A 422 23.22 27.27 -35.61
N ASP A 423 24.49 27.22 -35.22
CA ASP A 423 25.51 28.14 -35.71
C ASP A 423 25.79 27.91 -37.21
N ALA A 424 25.75 26.65 -37.69
CA ALA A 424 25.84 26.34 -39.12
C ALA A 424 24.63 26.85 -39.93
N LEU A 425 23.43 26.82 -39.34
CA LEU A 425 22.24 27.40 -39.96
C LEU A 425 22.30 28.93 -40.02
N VAL A 426 22.75 29.56 -38.93
CA VAL A 426 22.98 31.02 -38.85
C VAL A 426 23.98 31.45 -39.93
N ASP A 427 25.09 30.74 -40.07
CA ASP A 427 26.12 31.01 -41.08
C ASP A 427 25.59 30.81 -42.51
N PHE A 428 24.83 29.74 -42.77
CA PHE A 428 24.17 29.53 -44.06
C PHE A 428 23.22 30.67 -44.42
N MET A 429 22.40 31.12 -43.46
CA MET A 429 21.46 32.22 -43.65
C MET A 429 22.17 33.55 -43.90
N GLN A 430 23.25 33.84 -43.16
CA GLN A 430 24.08 35.02 -43.41
C GLN A 430 24.76 34.96 -44.77
N LYS A 431 25.33 33.81 -45.14
CA LYS A 431 25.97 33.63 -46.44
C LYS A 431 24.97 33.87 -47.57
N LYS A 432 23.77 33.30 -47.50
CA LYS A 432 22.70 33.53 -48.50
C LYS A 432 22.30 35.01 -48.57
N ARG A 433 22.09 35.66 -47.42
CA ARG A 433 21.73 37.08 -47.35
C ARG A 433 22.85 38.02 -47.82
N ASN A 434 24.11 37.65 -47.58
CA ASN A 434 25.28 38.38 -48.06
C ASN A 434 25.53 38.15 -49.55
N THR A 435 25.25 36.95 -50.08
CA THR A 435 25.24 36.69 -51.53
C THR A 435 24.14 37.51 -52.21
N GLU A 436 22.94 37.60 -51.61
CA GLU A 436 21.86 38.48 -52.07
C GLU A 436 22.19 39.97 -51.94
N LYS A 437 23.03 40.38 -50.96
CA LYS A 437 23.55 41.76 -50.86
C LYS A 437 24.70 42.04 -51.84
N LEU A 438 25.53 41.06 -52.18
CA LEU A 438 26.64 41.20 -53.14
C LEU A 438 26.16 41.22 -54.60
N GLU A 439 25.07 40.53 -54.93
CA GLU A 439 24.48 40.53 -56.28
C GLU A 439 23.57 41.75 -56.55
N ASN A 440 23.21 42.54 -55.53
CA ASN A 440 22.32 43.71 -55.66
C ASN A 440 23.05 45.05 -55.49
N GLY A 441 24.02 45.32 -56.37
CA GLY A 441 24.51 46.67 -56.68
C GLY A 441 23.83 47.32 -57.90
N GLY A 442 22.91 46.61 -58.56
CA GLY A 442 22.17 47.09 -59.73
C GLY A 442 20.83 46.37 -59.85
N ILE A 443 19.84 47.06 -60.42
CA ILE A 443 18.48 46.56 -60.65
C ILE A 443 18.55 45.26 -61.48
N PRO A 444 17.85 44.17 -61.11
CA PRO A 444 17.84 42.93 -61.90
C PRO A 444 17.48 43.20 -63.37
N PRO A 445 18.16 42.58 -64.35
CA PRO A 445 17.99 42.92 -65.78
C PRO A 445 16.54 42.77 -66.28
N ASN A 446 15.78 41.84 -65.70
CA ASN A 446 14.36 41.63 -66.00
C ASN A 446 13.46 42.80 -65.52
N ILE A 447 13.82 43.45 -64.40
CA ILE A 447 13.09 44.61 -63.87
C ILE A 447 13.47 45.88 -64.63
N GLU A 448 14.73 46.03 -65.05
CA GLU A 448 15.15 47.19 -65.85
C GLU A 448 14.46 47.21 -67.23
N GLU A 449 14.33 46.05 -67.88
CA GLU A 449 13.60 45.92 -69.14
C GLU A 449 12.11 46.22 -68.97
N MET A 450 11.51 45.75 -67.87
CA MET A 450 10.12 46.06 -67.50
C MET A 450 9.90 47.55 -67.26
N LEU A 451 10.80 48.22 -66.52
CA LEU A 451 10.73 49.66 -66.26
C LEU A 451 10.94 50.47 -67.55
N LYS A 452 11.88 50.09 -68.43
CA LYS A 452 12.07 50.72 -69.74
C LYS A 452 10.82 50.58 -70.61
N ALA A 453 10.22 49.39 -70.68
CA ALA A 453 9.01 49.16 -71.45
C ALA A 453 7.82 49.96 -70.91
N PHE A 454 7.71 50.11 -69.58
CA PHE A 454 6.67 50.93 -68.96
C PHE A 454 6.88 52.42 -69.26
N ALA A 455 8.09 52.94 -69.13
CA ALA A 455 8.41 54.33 -69.45
C ALA A 455 8.10 54.67 -70.91
N LEU A 456 8.40 53.75 -71.85
CA LEU A 456 8.05 53.93 -73.26
C LEU A 456 6.54 54.04 -73.50
N ARG A 457 5.72 53.31 -72.72
CA ARG A 457 4.26 53.41 -72.79
C ARG A 457 3.74 54.72 -72.21
N VAL A 458 4.41 55.26 -71.18
CA VAL A 458 4.09 56.58 -70.61
C VAL A 458 4.26 57.70 -71.64
N GLU A 459 5.21 57.56 -72.57
CA GLU A 459 5.40 58.53 -73.67
C GLU A 459 4.18 58.62 -74.60
N THR A 460 3.37 57.57 -74.71
CA THR A 460 2.18 57.51 -75.58
C THR A 460 0.93 58.19 -74.97
N LEU A 461 1.03 58.68 -73.74
CA LEU A 461 -0.07 59.37 -73.06
C LEU A 461 -0.29 60.77 -73.64
N THR A 462 -1.56 61.11 -73.84
CA THR A 462 -1.97 62.49 -74.19
C THR A 462 -1.72 63.44 -73.01
N PRO A 463 -1.67 64.76 -73.23
CA PRO A 463 -1.45 65.73 -72.15
C PRO A 463 -2.42 65.55 -70.97
N SER A 464 -3.70 65.32 -71.24
CA SER A 464 -4.71 65.09 -70.20
C SER A 464 -4.51 63.77 -69.44
N GLU A 465 -4.11 62.68 -70.11
CA GLU A 465 -3.80 61.39 -69.46
C GLU A 465 -2.51 61.48 -68.62
N ARG A 466 -1.51 62.23 -69.10
CA ARG A 466 -0.25 62.46 -68.39
C ARG A 466 -0.46 63.29 -67.11
N MET A 467 -1.36 64.26 -67.14
CA MET A 467 -1.79 64.99 -65.93
C MET A 467 -2.45 64.08 -64.90
N VAL A 468 -3.27 63.12 -65.35
CA VAL A 468 -3.88 62.11 -64.45
C VAL A 468 -2.80 61.22 -63.82
N LEU A 469 -1.80 60.78 -64.61
CA LEU A 469 -0.67 60.00 -64.09
C LEU A 469 0.15 60.77 -63.05
N GLN A 470 0.43 62.06 -63.31
CA GLN A 470 1.16 62.92 -62.38
C GLN A 470 0.45 63.00 -61.02
N TYR A 471 -0.86 63.21 -61.01
CA TYR A 471 -1.59 63.25 -59.75
C TYR A 471 -1.63 61.91 -59.01
N TYR A 472 -1.52 60.78 -59.70
CA TYR A 472 -1.30 59.48 -59.02
C TYR A 472 0.10 59.37 -58.41
N VAL A 473 1.13 59.90 -59.09
CA VAL A 473 2.49 60.00 -58.53
C VAL A 473 2.49 60.84 -57.25
N ASP A 474 1.67 61.90 -57.23
CA ASP A 474 1.49 62.81 -56.10
C ASP A 474 0.55 62.26 -55.01
N GLY A 475 -0.09 61.10 -55.24
CA GLY A 475 -0.87 60.36 -54.24
C GLY A 475 -2.38 60.62 -54.21
N TYR A 476 -2.92 61.37 -55.18
CA TYR A 476 -4.35 61.69 -55.22
C TYR A 476 -5.22 60.53 -55.72
N THR A 477 -6.48 60.52 -55.29
CA THR A 477 -7.54 59.63 -55.77
C THR A 477 -8.21 60.18 -57.03
N ILE A 478 -8.90 59.32 -57.80
CA ILE A 478 -9.55 59.77 -59.05
C ILE A 478 -10.64 60.84 -58.83
N GLN A 479 -11.28 60.84 -57.65
CA GLN A 479 -12.25 61.86 -57.24
C GLN A 479 -11.58 63.23 -57.00
N GLU A 480 -10.42 63.22 -56.33
CA GLU A 480 -9.62 64.42 -56.10
C GLU A 480 -9.02 64.94 -57.41
N ILE A 481 -8.56 64.05 -58.29
CA ILE A 481 -8.05 64.39 -59.63
C ILE A 481 -9.11 65.10 -60.46
N ALA A 482 -10.37 64.64 -60.44
CA ALA A 482 -11.46 65.30 -61.15
C ALA A 482 -11.67 66.74 -60.65
N SER A 483 -11.54 66.95 -59.34
CA SER A 483 -11.67 68.26 -58.70
C SER A 483 -10.48 69.18 -59.05
N LEU A 484 -9.26 68.65 -59.02
CA LEU A 484 -8.02 69.38 -59.35
C LEU A 484 -7.91 69.78 -60.83
N LEU A 485 -8.48 68.97 -61.72
CA LEU A 485 -8.54 69.25 -63.16
C LEU A 485 -9.75 70.08 -63.58
N TYR A 486 -10.66 70.43 -62.65
CA TYR A 486 -11.92 71.12 -62.93
C TYR A 486 -12.77 70.43 -64.02
N ILE A 487 -12.80 69.09 -64.01
CA ILE A 487 -13.57 68.27 -64.95
C ILE A 487 -14.57 67.37 -64.22
N SER A 488 -15.57 66.87 -64.92
CA SER A 488 -16.49 65.89 -64.33
C SER A 488 -15.77 64.59 -63.95
N ILE A 489 -16.23 63.91 -62.90
CA ILE A 489 -15.71 62.59 -62.48
C ILE A 489 -15.82 61.57 -63.62
N GLY A 490 -16.87 61.65 -64.45
CA GLY A 490 -17.02 60.79 -65.64
C GLY A 490 -15.92 61.02 -66.67
N THR A 491 -15.54 62.28 -66.89
CA THR A 491 -14.43 62.66 -67.77
C THR A 491 -13.08 62.21 -67.20
N ALA A 492 -12.84 62.40 -65.90
CA ALA A 492 -11.62 61.93 -65.23
C ALA A 492 -11.48 60.40 -65.30
N ARG A 493 -12.56 59.65 -65.07
CA ARG A 493 -12.60 58.20 -65.24
C ARG A 493 -12.29 57.78 -66.68
N LYS A 494 -12.82 58.51 -67.68
CA LYS A 494 -12.51 58.25 -69.09
C LYS A 494 -11.02 58.42 -69.40
N HIS A 495 -10.39 59.49 -68.91
CA HIS A 495 -8.93 59.67 -69.04
C HIS A 495 -8.15 58.58 -68.30
N ASN A 496 -8.56 58.21 -67.09
CA ASN A 496 -7.94 57.13 -66.31
C ASN A 496 -8.04 55.76 -67.01
N THR A 497 -9.20 55.42 -67.59
CA THR A 497 -9.38 54.16 -68.34
C THR A 497 -8.51 54.14 -69.59
N ASN A 498 -8.45 55.25 -70.34
CA ASN A 498 -7.59 55.33 -71.52
C ASN A 498 -6.10 55.28 -71.17
N MET A 499 -5.69 55.96 -70.08
CA MET A 499 -4.34 55.90 -69.53
C MET A 499 -3.97 54.47 -69.15
N ASN A 500 -4.79 53.78 -68.34
CA ASN A 500 -4.54 52.40 -67.93
C ASN A 500 -4.43 51.46 -69.13
N ARG A 501 -5.31 51.61 -70.13
CA ARG A 501 -5.24 50.83 -71.37
C ARG A 501 -3.92 51.04 -72.12
N LYS A 502 -3.42 52.28 -72.20
CA LYS A 502 -2.13 52.60 -72.86
C LYS A 502 -0.92 52.12 -72.07
N LEU A 503 -1.01 52.15 -70.74
CA LEU A 503 0.06 51.67 -69.85
C LEU A 503 0.07 50.13 -69.70
N GLY A 504 -0.96 49.44 -70.20
CA GLY A 504 -1.11 47.99 -70.06
C GLY A 504 -1.52 47.58 -68.64
N ILE A 505 -2.17 48.48 -67.90
CA ILE A 505 -2.55 48.30 -66.50
C ILE A 505 -4.00 47.87 -66.39
N THR A 506 -4.26 46.84 -65.59
CA THR A 506 -5.61 46.31 -65.38
C THR A 506 -6.24 46.76 -64.06
N VAL A 507 -5.41 46.95 -63.03
CA VAL A 507 -5.84 47.32 -61.67
C VAL A 507 -5.05 48.51 -61.12
N ARG A 508 -5.64 49.29 -60.22
CA ARG A 508 -5.00 50.51 -59.68
C ARG A 508 -3.74 50.18 -58.88
N GLU A 509 -3.76 49.08 -58.16
CA GLU A 509 -2.67 48.58 -57.33
C GLU A 509 -1.41 48.28 -58.17
N GLU A 510 -1.60 47.81 -59.41
CA GLU A 510 -0.52 47.57 -60.37
C GLU A 510 0.15 48.88 -60.78
N LEU A 511 -0.63 49.94 -61.06
CA LEU A 511 -0.09 51.28 -61.33
C LEU A 511 0.70 51.82 -60.14
N MET A 512 0.16 51.68 -58.92
CA MET A 512 0.83 52.14 -57.70
C MET A 512 2.14 51.37 -57.45
N LEU A 513 2.16 50.07 -57.75
CA LEU A 513 3.37 49.25 -57.67
C LEU A 513 4.45 49.75 -58.63
N TYR A 514 4.10 50.06 -59.88
CA TYR A 514 5.04 50.66 -60.82
C TYR A 514 5.58 52.00 -60.29
N ILE A 515 4.72 52.91 -59.82
CA ILE A 515 5.13 54.20 -59.26
C ILE A 515 6.10 54.00 -58.08
N GLU A 516 5.82 53.05 -57.18
CA GLU A 516 6.69 52.75 -56.05
C GLU A 516 8.04 52.15 -56.48
N LEU A 517 8.05 51.28 -57.50
CA LEU A 517 9.29 50.75 -58.09
C LEU A 517 10.14 51.86 -58.70
N PHE A 518 9.55 52.75 -59.50
CA PHE A 518 10.26 53.92 -60.04
C PHE A 518 10.78 54.84 -58.92
N ARG A 519 10.04 55.00 -57.82
CA ARG A 519 10.47 55.77 -56.63
C ARG A 519 11.66 55.11 -55.92
N LYS A 520 11.61 53.79 -55.69
CA LYS A 520 12.70 53.01 -55.05
C LYS A 520 13.96 52.96 -55.91
N CYS A 521 13.80 53.00 -57.23
CA CYS A 521 14.90 53.01 -58.19
C CYS A 521 15.45 54.42 -58.50
N ASN A 522 14.97 55.49 -57.84
CA ASN A 522 15.32 56.89 -58.13
C ASN A 522 15.14 57.29 -59.62
N GLN A 523 14.12 56.72 -60.29
CA GLN A 523 13.79 56.98 -61.70
C GLN A 523 12.40 57.62 -61.87
N LEU A 524 11.88 58.26 -60.82
CA LEU A 524 10.55 58.85 -60.82
C LEU A 524 10.40 59.99 -61.84
N ASP A 525 11.51 60.63 -62.20
CA ASP A 525 11.63 61.65 -63.24
C ASP A 525 11.10 61.18 -64.60
N LYS A 526 11.25 59.89 -64.91
CA LYS A 526 10.74 59.28 -66.15
C LYS A 526 9.20 59.20 -66.22
N LEU A 527 8.52 59.33 -65.09
CA LEU A 527 7.06 59.34 -65.00
C LEU A 527 6.49 60.75 -64.89
N THR A 528 7.28 61.70 -64.38
CA THR A 528 6.84 63.06 -64.12
C THR A 528 6.92 63.95 -65.36
N TYR A 529 5.98 64.87 -65.50
CA TYR A 529 5.96 65.84 -66.59
C TYR A 529 6.43 67.21 -66.10
N SER A 530 7.55 67.72 -66.62
CA SER A 530 7.99 69.09 -66.38
C SER A 530 7.15 70.06 -67.23
N ARG A 531 6.40 70.93 -66.57
CA ARG A 531 5.68 72.04 -67.19
C ARG A 531 6.70 73.09 -67.66
N THR A 532 7.13 73.05 -68.92
CA THR A 532 7.58 74.27 -69.59
C THR A 532 6.34 75.13 -69.81
N GLU A 533 6.40 76.34 -69.25
CA GLU A 533 5.37 77.39 -69.08
C GLU A 533 4.14 77.35 -70.00
#